data_AF-A0A971RHI2-F1
#
_entry.id   AF-A0A971RHI2-F1
#
_cell.length_a   1.000
_cell.length_b   1.000
_cell.length_c   1.000
_cell.angle_alpha   90.00
_cell.angle_beta   90.00
_cell.angle_gamma   90.00
#
_symmetry.space_group_name_H-M   'P 1'
#
loop_
_entity.id
_entity.type
_entity.pdbx_description
1 polymer ?
#
loop_
_entity_poly.entity_id
_entity_poly.type
_entity_poly.pdbx_seq_one_letter_code
_entity_poly.pdbx_strand_id
1 'polypeptide(L)'
;MKIEEMTKPRPGDLCLVCGAPPAIIGIFTPENQAAWGAPIGKSRFFRYCLCSRCQGQPDTPDRVEKIIRAELDSGDVIYRGEIYAQ
;
A
#
# COMPACT_ATOMS: atom_id res chain seq x y z
N MET A 1 16.28 -0.54 1.16
CA MET A 1 15.36 0.11 2.13
C MET A 1 15.18 -0.84 3.30
N LYS A 2 15.30 -0.36 4.54
CA LYS A 2 15.04 -1.19 5.72
C LYS A 2 13.52 -1.22 5.97
N ILE A 3 12.99 -2.37 6.40
CA ILE A 3 11.55 -2.54 6.68
C ILE A 3 11.08 -1.54 7.75
N GLU A 4 11.94 -1.20 8.71
CA GLU A 4 11.65 -0.21 9.77
C GLU A 4 11.33 1.20 9.22
N GLU A 5 11.86 1.56 8.05
CA GLU A 5 11.58 2.86 7.41
C GLU A 5 10.21 2.88 6.69
N MET A 6 9.61 1.71 6.46
CA MET A 6 8.32 1.60 5.77
C MET A 6 7.14 1.89 6.70
N THR A 7 7.32 1.81 8.01
CA THR A 7 6.26 2.05 9.00
C THR A 7 6.17 3.50 9.48
N LYS A 8 7.02 4.39 8.96
CA LYS A 8 6.97 5.83 9.27
C LYS A 8 5.87 6.53 8.46
N PRO A 9 5.11 7.48 9.06
CA PRO A 9 4.19 8.33 8.31
C PRO A 9 4.90 9.17 7.24
N ARG A 10 4.19 9.44 6.13
CA ARG A 10 4.66 10.28 5.02
C ARG A 10 3.60 11.34 4.69
N PRO A 11 4.00 12.53 4.21
CA PRO A 11 3.06 13.50 3.66
C PRO A 11 2.22 12.86 2.55
N GLY A 12 0.91 13.10 2.57
CA GLY A 12 -0.03 12.53 1.61
C GLY A 12 -0.48 11.10 1.91
N ASP A 13 -0.12 10.51 3.05
CA ASP A 13 -0.69 9.23 3.46
C ASP A 13 -2.21 9.34 3.64
N LEU A 14 -2.93 8.45 2.95
CA LEU A 14 -4.38 8.31 3.03
C LEU A 14 -4.75 6.84 3.20
N CYS A 15 -5.92 6.59 3.78
CA CYS A 15 -6.47 5.24 3.87
C CYS A 15 -6.62 4.64 2.47
N LEU A 16 -5.96 3.52 2.20
CA LEU A 16 -6.00 2.83 0.91
C LEU A 16 -7.45 2.51 0.47
N VAL A 17 -8.32 2.24 1.43
CA VAL A 17 -9.68 1.77 1.19
C VAL A 17 -10.68 2.91 0.93
N CYS A 18 -10.50 4.08 1.55
CA CYS A 18 -11.51 5.15 1.47
C CYS A 18 -10.97 6.58 1.42
N GLY A 19 -9.65 6.78 1.42
CA GLY A 19 -9.04 8.10 1.34
C GLY A 19 -9.09 8.93 2.63
N ALA A 20 -9.68 8.44 3.71
CA ALA A 20 -9.70 9.14 5.01
C ALA A 20 -8.29 9.23 5.65
N PRO A 21 -8.08 10.14 6.63
CA PRO A 21 -6.81 10.22 7.36
C PRO A 21 -6.42 8.86 7.98
N PRO A 22 -5.14 8.47 7.88
CA PRO A 22 -4.66 7.18 8.34
C PRO A 22 -4.53 7.15 9.87
N ALA A 23 -4.78 5.98 10.45
CA ALA A 23 -4.54 5.68 11.87
C ALA A 23 -3.44 4.63 12.05
N ILE A 24 -3.24 3.75 11.06
CA ILE A 24 -2.20 2.72 11.05
C ILE A 24 -1.51 2.63 9.69
N ILE A 25 -0.25 2.19 9.71
CA ILE A 25 0.56 1.89 8.53
C ILE A 25 0.81 0.38 8.50
N GLY A 26 0.45 -0.26 7.40
CA GLY A 26 0.63 -1.68 7.16
C GLY A 26 1.63 -1.97 6.06
N ILE A 27 2.17 -3.18 6.08
CA ILE A 27 3.01 -3.73 5.01
C ILE A 27 2.36 -5.02 4.55
N PHE A 28 1.88 -5.03 3.31
CA PHE A 28 1.40 -6.24 2.68
C PHE A 28 2.61 -6.99 2.10
N THR A 29 2.73 -8.25 2.54
CA THR A 29 3.79 -9.18 2.14
C THR A 29 3.15 -10.39 1.49
N PRO A 30 3.16 -10.50 0.15
CA PRO A 30 2.56 -11.65 -0.51
C PRO A 30 3.34 -12.93 -0.22
N GLU A 31 2.64 -14.04 -0.02
CA GLU A 31 3.29 -15.35 0.20
C GLU A 31 4.11 -15.77 -1.03
N ASN A 32 3.52 -15.65 -2.22
CA ASN A 32 4.19 -15.90 -3.48
C ASN A 32 4.67 -14.59 -4.14
N GLN A 33 5.85 -14.14 -3.74
CA GLN A 33 6.49 -12.91 -4.22
C GLN A 33 6.59 -12.82 -5.76
N ALA A 34 6.88 -13.95 -6.43
CA ALA A 34 7.04 -14.00 -7.88
C ALA A 34 5.71 -13.73 -8.62
N ALA A 35 4.59 -14.24 -8.10
CA ALA A 35 3.25 -13.96 -8.65
C ALA A 35 2.86 -12.48 -8.56
N TRP A 36 3.54 -11.72 -7.70
CA TRP A 36 3.37 -10.28 -7.53
C TRP A 36 4.45 -9.48 -8.25
N GLY A 37 5.19 -10.08 -9.18
CA GLY A 37 6.21 -9.40 -9.99
C GLY A 37 7.50 -9.07 -9.25
N ALA A 38 7.82 -9.77 -8.15
CA ALA A 38 9.14 -9.64 -7.53
C ALA A 38 10.23 -10.24 -8.45
N PRO A 39 11.34 -9.51 -8.71
CA PRO A 39 12.48 -10.08 -9.43
C PRO A 39 13.13 -11.25 -8.68
N ILE A 40 13.83 -12.11 -9.39
CA ILE A 40 14.56 -13.25 -8.80
C ILE A 40 15.51 -12.76 -7.69
N GLY A 41 15.45 -13.41 -6.53
CA GLY A 41 16.27 -13.08 -5.36
C GLY A 41 15.85 -11.79 -4.64
N LYS A 42 14.72 -11.18 -5.00
CA LYS A 42 14.17 -9.99 -4.33
C LYS A 42 12.78 -10.28 -3.76
N SER A 43 12.44 -9.55 -2.71
CA SER A 43 11.08 -9.50 -2.16
C SER A 43 10.40 -8.20 -2.58
N ARG A 44 9.09 -8.28 -2.77
CA ARG A 44 8.20 -7.15 -3.02
C ARG A 44 7.30 -6.94 -1.81
N PHE A 45 7.29 -5.72 -1.32
CA PHE A 45 6.48 -5.29 -0.19
C PHE A 45 5.66 -4.08 -0.59
N PHE A 46 4.43 -4.01 -0.10
CA PHE A 46 3.53 -2.91 -0.39
C PHE A 46 3.16 -2.20 0.89
N ARG A 47 3.60 -0.95 1.00
CA ARG A 47 3.21 -0.07 2.11
C ARG A 47 1.81 0.47 1.83
N TYR A 48 0.93 0.39 2.81
CA TYR A 48 -0.41 1.00 2.75
C TYR A 48 -0.78 1.60 4.10
N CYS A 49 -1.82 2.44 4.11
CA CYS A 49 -2.37 3.00 5.34
C CYS A 49 -3.86 2.68 5.46
N LEU A 50 -4.38 2.63 6.68
CA LEU A 50 -5.80 2.46 6.97
C LEU A 50 -6.25 3.45 8.04
N CYS A 51 -7.48 3.95 7.91
CA CYS A 51 -8.14 4.70 8.98
C CYS A 51 -8.73 3.75 10.03
N SER A 52 -9.07 4.26 11.22
CA SER A 52 -9.59 3.46 12.33
C SER A 52 -10.84 2.65 11.98
N ARG A 53 -11.70 3.20 11.11
CA ARG A 53 -12.91 2.51 10.64
C ARG A 53 -12.59 1.35 9.71
N CYS A 54 -11.67 1.55 8.77
CA CYS A 54 -11.33 0.52 7.80
C CYS A 54 -10.54 -0.60 8.46
N GLN A 55 -9.55 -0.34 9.31
CA GLN A 55 -8.78 -1.42 9.96
C GLN A 55 -9.62 -2.37 10.82
N GLY A 56 -10.76 -1.91 11.35
CA GLY A 56 -11.62 -2.70 12.23
C GLY A 56 -12.59 -3.65 11.51
N GLN A 57 -12.62 -3.66 10.17
CA GLN A 57 -13.55 -4.51 9.43
C GLN A 57 -12.92 -5.88 9.15
N PRO A 58 -13.68 -6.99 9.28
CA PRO A 58 -13.15 -8.33 9.11
C PRO A 58 -12.68 -8.63 7.68
N ASP A 59 -13.27 -7.97 6.67
CA ASP A 59 -12.95 -8.13 5.25
C ASP A 59 -11.81 -7.21 4.77
N THR A 60 -11.21 -6.44 5.67
CA THR A 60 -10.16 -5.47 5.31
C THR A 60 -8.94 -6.09 4.63
N PRO A 61 -8.40 -7.23 5.10
CA PRO A 61 -7.26 -7.86 4.44
C PRO A 61 -7.53 -8.15 2.97
N ASP A 62 -8.69 -8.74 2.67
CA ASP A 62 -9.10 -9.10 1.31
C ASP A 62 -9.27 -7.85 0.43
N ARG A 63 -9.84 -6.78 0.98
CA ARG A 63 -9.99 -5.50 0.28
C ARG A 63 -8.65 -4.85 -0.04
N VAL A 64 -7.71 -4.86 0.92
CA VAL A 64 -6.36 -4.35 0.71
C VAL A 64 -5.67 -5.12 -0.40
N GLU A 65 -5.69 -6.46 -0.34
CA GLU A 65 -5.07 -7.30 -1.38
C GLU A 65 -5.67 -7.00 -2.76
N LYS A 66 -7.01 -6.93 -2.86
CA LYS A 66 -7.71 -6.66 -4.11
C LYS A 66 -7.32 -5.31 -4.71
N ILE A 67 -7.20 -4.26 -3.89
CA ILE A 67 -6.79 -2.93 -4.36
C ILE A 67 -5.33 -2.98 -4.84
N ILE A 68 -4.40 -3.52 -4.05
CA ILE A 68 -2.98 -3.58 -4.44
C ILE A 68 -2.83 -4.35 -5.76
N ARG A 69 -3.56 -5.45 -5.92
CA ARG A 69 -3.52 -6.24 -7.15
C ARG A 69 -4.07 -5.46 -8.35
N ALA A 70 -5.19 -4.77 -8.20
CA ALA A 70 -5.76 -3.93 -9.26
C ALA A 70 -4.80 -2.82 -9.71
N GLU A 71 -4.10 -2.16 -8.77
CA GLU A 71 -3.12 -1.12 -9.09
C GLU A 71 -1.93 -1.68 -9.89
N LEU A 72 -1.46 -2.89 -9.55
CA LEU A 72 -0.38 -3.56 -10.29
C LEU A 72 -0.75 -3.90 -11.73
N ASP A 73 -1.98 -4.35 -11.94
CA ASP A 73 -2.48 -4.75 -13.25
C ASP A 73 -2.82 -3.53 -14.13
N SER A 74 -3.18 -2.41 -13.50
CA SER A 74 -3.62 -1.21 -14.22
C SER A 74 -2.50 -0.42 -14.91
N GLY A 75 -1.22 -0.65 -14.59
CA GLY A 75 -0.06 -0.03 -15.24
C GLY A 75 0.06 1.50 -15.10
N ASP A 76 -1.02 2.19 -14.76
CA ASP A 76 -1.09 3.64 -14.57
C ASP A 76 -0.86 4.00 -13.10
N VAL A 77 0.37 4.44 -12.80
CA VAL A 77 0.67 5.05 -11.51
C VAL A 77 -0.02 6.41 -11.44
N ILE A 78 -1.21 6.50 -10.84
CA ILE A 78 -1.84 7.80 -10.57
C ILE A 78 -1.12 8.45 -9.38
N TYR A 79 -0.08 9.23 -9.66
CA TYR A 79 0.47 10.18 -8.69
C TYR A 79 -0.59 11.25 -8.37
N ARG A 80 -1.42 11.04 -7.35
CA ARG A 80 -2.22 12.11 -6.72
C ARG A 80 -1.43 12.82 -5.62
N GLY A 81 -0.25 13.31 -5.98
CA GLY A 81 0.58 14.15 -5.14
C GLY A 81 1.06 15.33 -5.96
N GLU A 82 0.76 16.54 -5.49
CA GLU A 82 1.01 17.80 -6.17
C GLU A 82 2.47 17.91 -6.64
N ILE A 83 2.62 18.31 -7.90
CA ILE A 83 3.90 18.63 -8.52
C ILE A 83 4.38 19.93 -7.89
N TYR A 84 5.32 19.86 -6.94
CA TYR A 84 6.19 20.99 -6.68
C TYR A 84 7.21 21.02 -7.82
N ALA A 85 6.93 21.86 -8.82
CA ALA A 85 7.91 22.24 -9.83
C ALA A 85 9.12 22.87 -9.13
N GLN A 86 10.32 22.35 -9.42
CA GLN A 86 11.57 23.07 -9.23
C GLN A 86 11.91 23.82 -10.52
#